data_AF-A0A7Y2F1R4-F1
#
_entry.id   AF-A0A7Y2F1R4-F1
#
_cell.length_a   1.000
_cell.length_b   1.000
_cell.length_c   1.000
_cell.angle_alpha   90.00
_cell.angle_beta   90.00
_cell.angle_gamma   90.00
#
_symmetry.space_group_name_H-M   'P 1'
#
loop_
_entity.id
_entity.type
_entity.pdbx_description
1 polymer ?
#
loop_
_entity_poly.entity_id
_entity_poly.type
_entity_poly.pdbx_seq_one_letter_code
_entity_poly.pdbx_strand_id
1 'polypeptide(L)' 'VNPGDTLVFDLKLISPIRRGIVHMQGNAYVGNKLVTEAELMAQIIKTKNN' A
#
# COMPACT_ATOMS: atom_id res chain seq x y z
N VAL A 1 10.71 -1.46 -13.95
CA VAL A 1 9.89 -0.24 -13.77
C VAL A 1 10.75 0.91 -14.20
N ASN A 2 10.28 1.71 -15.15
CA ASN A 2 11.02 2.77 -15.82
C ASN A 2 10.19 4.08 -15.83
N PRO A 3 10.83 5.24 -16.08
CA PRO A 3 10.09 6.48 -16.31
C PRO A 3 9.05 6.33 -17.42
N GLY A 4 7.84 6.82 -17.19
CA GLY A 4 6.71 6.69 -18.10
C GLY A 4 5.79 5.48 -17.83
N ASP A 5 6.23 4.51 -17.02
CA ASP A 5 5.36 3.42 -16.58
C ASP A 5 4.23 3.97 -15.68
N THR A 6 3.00 3.51 -15.91
CA THR A 6 1.91 3.71 -14.95
C THR A 6 1.85 2.52 -14.01
N LEU A 7 2.06 2.79 -12.73
CA LEU A 7 1.93 1.81 -11.65
C LEU A 7 0.49 1.78 -11.13
N VAL A 8 -0.12 0.60 -11.20
CA VAL A 8 -1.42 0.34 -10.57
C VAL A 8 -1.16 -0.39 -9.26
N PHE A 9 -1.61 0.19 -8.15
CA PHE A 9 -1.50 -0.42 -6.82
C PHE A 9 -2.83 -1.08 -6.43
N ASP A 10 -2.79 -2.38 -6.19
CA ASP A 10 -3.88 -3.14 -5.56
C ASP A 10 -3.50 -3.39 -4.10
N LEU A 11 -4.18 -2.68 -3.19
CA LEU A 11 -3.92 -2.73 -1.75
C LEU A 11 -5.14 -3.30 -1.04
N LYS A 12 -4.94 -4.37 -0.29
CA LYS A 12 -6.00 -5.06 0.44
C LYS A 12 -5.66 -5.16 1.91
N LEU A 13 -6.62 -4.82 2.78
CA LEU A 13 -6.51 -5.09 4.21
C LEU A 13 -6.50 -6.61 4.42
N ILE A 14 -5.45 -7.11 5.04
CA ILE A 14 -5.33 -8.54 5.38
C ILE A 14 -5.75 -8.81 6.83
N SER A 15 -5.90 -7.75 7.63
CA SER A 15 -6.60 -7.80 8.91
C SER A 15 -7.43 -6.53 9.15
N PRO A 16 -8.47 -6.59 10.00
CA PRO A 16 -9.23 -5.40 10.39
C PRO A 16 -8.32 -4.37 11.07
N ILE A 17 -8.57 -3.08 10.79
CA ILE A 17 -7.83 -2.00 11.44
C ILE A 17 -8.09 -2.03 12.95
N ARG A 18 -7.03 -2.11 13.75
CA ARG A 18 -7.11 -2.19 15.22
C ARG A 18 -6.16 -1.21 15.86
N ARG A 19 -6.67 -0.40 16.81
CA ARG A 19 -5.89 0.64 17.52
C ARG A 19 -5.14 1.58 16.56
N GLY A 20 -5.76 1.87 15.41
CA GLY A 20 -5.17 2.68 14.35
C GLY A 20 -4.06 2.00 13.55
N ILE A 21 -3.76 0.71 13.78
CA ILE A 21 -2.80 -0.06 12.97
C ILE A 21 -3.51 -0.61 11.74
N VAL A 22 -2.93 -0.35 10.59
CA VAL A 22 -3.35 -0.82 9.28
C VAL A 22 -2.36 -1.88 8.83
N HIS A 23 -2.85 -3.01 8.36
CA HIS A 23 -2.05 -4.13 7.89
C HIS A 23 -2.58 -4.58 6.53
N MET A 24 -1.73 -4.47 5.51
CA MET A 24 -2.15 -4.62 4.11
C MET A 24 -1.19 -5.51 3.34
N GLN A 25 -1.76 -6.28 2.41
CA GLN A 25 -1.02 -6.79 1.28
C GLN A 25 -1.08 -5.75 0.17
N GLY A 26 0.08 -5.41 -0.39
CA GLY A 26 0.20 -4.49 -1.51
C GLY A 26 0.86 -5.16 -2.71
N ASN A 27 0.17 -5.13 -3.85
CA ASN A 27 0.71 -5.57 -5.12
C ASN A 27 0.75 -4.38 -6.09
N ALA A 28 1.80 -4.29 -6.90
CA ALA A 28 1.92 -3.26 -7.93
C ALA A 28 2.09 -3.89 -9.32
N TYR A 29 1.42 -3.29 -10.29
CA TYR A 29 1.40 -3.75 -11.68
C TYR A 29 1.79 -2.64 -12.64
N VAL A 30 2.43 -3.01 -13.75
CA VAL A 30 2.58 -2.16 -14.94
C VAL A 30 1.92 -2.90 -16.10
N GLY A 31 0.83 -2.35 -16.63
CA GLY A 31 -0.09 -3.10 -17.48
C GLY A 31 -0.62 -4.34 -16.75
N ASN A 32 -0.44 -5.52 -17.34
CA ASN A 32 -0.86 -6.80 -16.74
C ASN A 32 0.27 -7.55 -16.02
N LYS A 33 1.45 -6.94 -15.90
CA LYS A 33 2.62 -7.57 -15.27
C LYS A 33 2.74 -7.14 -13.82
N LEU A 34 2.79 -8.10 -12.91
CA LEU A 34 3.16 -7.88 -11.52
C LEU A 34 4.63 -7.47 -11.43
N VAL A 35 4.90 -6.34 -10.78
CA VAL A 35 6.25 -5.80 -10.63
C VAL A 35 6.71 -5.71 -9.19
N THR A 36 5.80 -5.75 -8.22
CA THR A 36 6.12 -5.69 -6.79
C THR A 36 5.02 -6.36 -5.97
N GLU A 37 5.42 -7.05 -4.92
CA GLU A 37 4.55 -7.54 -3.84
C GLU A 37 5.18 -7.17 -2.51
N ALA A 38 4.36 -6.75 -1.55
CA ALA A 38 4.82 -6.39 -0.22
C ALA A 38 3.71 -6.57 0.82
N GLU A 39 4.12 -6.91 2.03
CA GLU A 39 3.29 -6.80 3.23
C GLU A 39 3.64 -5.49 3.94
N LEU A 40 2.64 -4.66 4.20
CA LEU A 40 2.80 -3.29 4.67
C LEU A 40 2.05 -3.10 5.99
N MET A 41 2.67 -2.39 6.92
CA MET A 41 2.05 -1.99 8.18
C MET A 41 2.23 -0.48 8.41
N ALA A 42 1.16 0.18 8.85
CA ALA A 42 1.16 1.61 9.13
C ALA A 42 0.32 1.95 10.37
N GLN A 43 0.55 3.12 10.95
CA GLN A 43 -0.24 3.65 12.06
C GLN A 43 -0.91 4.97 11.68
N ILE A 44 -2.21 5.05 11.92
CA ILE A 44 -2.98 6.29 11.77
C ILE A 44 -2.73 7.15 13.00
N ILE A 45 -2.04 8.28 12.81
CA ILE A 45 -1.76 9.27 13.85
C ILE A 45 -2.34 10.63 13.46
N LYS A 46 -2.76 11.43 14.45
CA LYS A 46 -3.21 12.80 14.21
C LYS A 46 -1.99 13.70 13.99
N THR A 47 -1.92 14.34 12.83
CA THR A 47 -0.91 15.37 12.59
C THR A 47 -1.14 16.55 13.53
N LYS A 48 -0.09 16.96 14.26
CA LYS A 48 -0.10 18.23 14.98
C LYS A 48 0.30 19.32 13.97
N ASN A 49 -0.68 20.09 13.51
CA ASN A 49 -0.36 21.35 12.83
C ASN A 49 0.03 22.35 13.92
N ASN A 50 1.26 22.86 13.87
CA ASN A 50 1.70 23.99 14.68
C ASN A 50 1.18 25.29 14.06
#